data_AF-A0A1D1W8T1-F1
#
_entry.id   AF-A0A1D1W8T1-F1
#
_cell.length_a   1.000
_cell.length_b   1.000
_cell.length_c   1.000
_cell.angle_alpha   90.00
_cell.angle_beta   90.00
_cell.angle_gamma   90.00
#
_symmetry.space_group_name_H-M   'P 1'
#
loop_
_entity.id
_entity.type
_entity.pdbx_description
1 polymer ?
#
loop_
_entity_poly.entity_id
_entity_poly.type
_entity_poly.pdbx_seq_one_letter_code
_entity_poly.pdbx_strand_id
1 'polypeptide(L)'
;MNGKVTYEIEKDFKQAQRFDIDAESGVITTRGRFDRESSRYVSVTVIAKDSGIRPLIGICSFQVELLDENDNPPVFERTQYETTVRQDRKKGPVIAVIATDADAGRNAEIEYSLDPSEIMSQKLFGIDKDTGWIYLKESLPASPRQ
;
A
#
# COMPACT_ATOMS: atom_id res chain seq x y z
N MET A 1 52.19 6.54 3.33
CA MET A 1 51.30 5.86 2.35
C MET A 1 49.89 5.95 2.88
N ASN A 2 49.10 6.93 2.40
CA ASN A 2 47.67 6.96 2.66
C ASN A 2 47.01 6.62 1.33
N GLY A 3 46.67 5.36 1.13
CA GLY A 3 46.02 4.91 -0.11
C GLY A 3 44.68 5.63 -0.24
N LYS A 4 44.46 6.36 -1.33
CA LYS A 4 43.15 6.93 -1.65
C LYS A 4 42.17 5.77 -1.79
N VAL A 5 41.06 5.82 -1.05
CA VAL A 5 39.96 4.86 -1.15
C VAL A 5 38.88 5.48 -2.02
N THR A 6 38.30 4.69 -2.91
CA THR A 6 37.14 5.07 -3.73
C THR A 6 35.97 4.16 -3.44
N TYR A 7 34.75 4.70 -3.48
CA TYR A 7 33.52 3.98 -3.21
C TYR A 7 32.67 3.80 -4.48
N GLU A 8 32.03 2.64 -4.60
CA GLU A 8 31.06 2.34 -5.65
C GLU A 8 29.91 1.50 -5.12
N ILE A 9 28.72 1.64 -5.70
CA ILE A 9 27.56 0.77 -5.43
C ILE A 9 27.58 -0.38 -6.43
N GLU A 10 27.38 -1.60 -5.95
CA GLU A 10 27.21 -2.78 -6.78
C GLU A 10 25.98 -2.61 -7.71
N LYS A 11 26.13 -2.91 -9.00
CA LYS A 11 25.07 -2.61 -9.98
C LYS A 11 24.09 -3.75 -10.22
N ASP A 12 24.35 -4.94 -9.65
CA ASP A 12 23.58 -6.15 -9.90
C ASP A 12 22.36 -6.27 -8.97
N PHE A 13 21.53 -5.24 -8.91
CA PHE A 13 20.23 -5.29 -8.24
C PHE A 13 19.19 -4.39 -8.91
N LYS A 14 17.91 -4.78 -8.82
CA LYS A 14 16.76 -4.19 -9.55
C LYS A 14 16.60 -2.66 -9.39
N GLN A 15 17.19 -2.08 -8.35
CA GLN A 15 17.04 -0.66 -8.00
C GLN A 15 18.37 0.10 -7.93
N ALA A 16 19.48 -0.47 -8.41
CA ALA A 16 20.82 0.14 -8.31
C ALA A 16 20.86 1.54 -8.93
N GLN A 17 20.19 1.73 -10.07
CA GLN A 17 20.07 3.01 -10.76
C GLN A 17 19.33 4.12 -9.98
N ARG A 18 18.68 3.79 -8.86
CA ARG A 18 17.97 4.75 -7.98
C ARG A 18 18.86 5.30 -6.87
N PHE A 19 20.10 4.81 -6.75
CA PHE A 19 21.10 5.31 -5.82
C PHE A 19 22.32 5.84 -6.58
N ASP A 20 22.91 6.90 -6.06
CA ASP A 20 24.24 7.38 -6.41
C ASP A 20 25.12 7.32 -5.16
N ILE A 21 26.44 7.18 -5.36
CA ILE A 21 27.43 7.30 -4.29
C ILE A 21 28.54 8.25 -4.75
N ASP A 22 28.90 9.19 -3.90
CA ASP A 22 30.06 10.03 -4.12
C ASP A 22 31.34 9.19 -3.91
N ALA A 23 32.16 9.09 -4.95
CA ALA A 23 33.29 8.17 -4.96
C ALA A 23 34.41 8.54 -3.96
N GLU A 24 34.45 9.78 -3.46
CA GLU A 24 35.50 10.24 -2.53
C GLU A 24 35.04 10.24 -1.07
N SER A 25 33.83 10.71 -0.80
CA SER A 25 33.25 10.81 0.54
C SER A 25 32.47 9.56 0.96
N GLY A 26 31.99 8.76 0.01
CA GLY A 26 31.13 7.61 0.28
C GLY A 26 29.68 7.99 0.62
N VAL A 27 29.28 9.26 0.48
CA VAL A 27 27.91 9.71 0.72
C VAL A 27 27.00 9.10 -0.34
N ILE A 28 25.95 8.41 0.11
CA ILE A 28 24.93 7.79 -0.74
C ILE A 28 23.74 8.73 -0.84
N THR A 29 23.25 8.94 -2.06
CA THR A 29 22.07 9.74 -2.35
C THR A 29 21.08 8.96 -3.19
N THR A 30 19.81 9.35 -3.10
CA THR A 30 18.74 8.80 -3.93
C THR A 30 18.57 9.65 -5.18
N ARG A 31 18.46 9.01 -6.35
CA ARG A 31 18.35 9.68 -7.66
C ARG A 31 16.93 9.60 -8.25
N GLY A 32 16.04 8.82 -7.65
CA GLY A 32 14.68 8.60 -8.14
C GLY A 32 13.69 8.33 -7.02
N ARG A 33 12.42 8.19 -7.40
CA ARG A 33 11.36 7.76 -6.49
C ARG A 33 11.52 6.30 -6.15
N PHE A 34 11.03 5.89 -4.99
CA PHE A 34 10.85 4.50 -4.62
C PHE A 34 9.36 4.20 -4.57
N ASP A 35 9.03 2.94 -4.72
CA ASP A 35 7.66 2.44 -4.67
C ASP A 35 7.69 1.31 -3.64
N ARG A 36 7.03 1.55 -2.49
CA ARG A 36 7.06 0.64 -1.34
C ARG A 36 6.20 -0.59 -1.63
N GLU A 37 5.11 -0.41 -2.36
CA GLU A 37 4.14 -1.41 -2.79
C GLU A 37 4.83 -2.46 -3.69
N SER A 38 5.81 -2.02 -4.48
CA SER A 38 6.71 -2.91 -5.22
C SER A 38 7.71 -3.67 -4.33
N SER A 39 8.32 -3.01 -3.33
CA SER A 39 9.26 -3.64 -2.40
C SER A 39 9.52 -2.79 -1.17
N ARG A 40 9.09 -3.23 0.02
CA ARG A 40 9.30 -2.51 1.29
C ARG A 40 10.78 -2.26 1.62
N TYR A 41 11.67 -3.12 1.15
CA TYR A 41 13.09 -3.04 1.48
C TYR A 41 13.95 -3.04 0.22
N VAL A 42 15.08 -2.33 0.29
CA VAL A 42 16.10 -2.32 -0.75
C VAL A 42 17.45 -2.65 -0.14
N SER A 43 18.08 -3.72 -0.61
CA SER A 43 19.45 -4.06 -0.22
C SER A 43 20.43 -3.30 -1.09
N VAL A 44 21.39 -2.63 -0.48
CA VAL A 44 22.44 -1.86 -1.15
C VAL A 44 23.78 -2.41 -0.69
N THR A 45 24.62 -2.79 -1.65
CA THR A 45 26.00 -3.22 -1.42
C THR A 45 26.95 -2.14 -1.90
N VAL A 46 27.85 -1.71 -1.02
CA VAL A 46 28.92 -0.75 -1.30
C VAL A 46 30.26 -1.47 -1.31
N ILE A 47 31.07 -1.14 -2.30
CA ILE A 47 32.42 -1.63 -2.50
C ILE A 47 33.37 -0.45 -2.26
N ALA A 48 34.30 -0.62 -1.35
CA ALA A 48 35.39 0.32 -1.09
C ALA A 48 36.69 -0.28 -1.62
N LYS A 49 37.42 0.47 -2.44
CA LYS A 49 38.64 0.00 -3.10
C LYS A 49 39.80 0.96 -2.86
N ASP A 50 40.97 0.44 -2.48
CA ASP A 50 42.18 1.26 -2.36
C ASP A 50 42.86 1.48 -3.73
N SER A 51 43.75 2.48 -3.80
CA SER A 51 44.50 2.83 -5.02
C SER A 51 45.84 2.10 -5.16
N GLY A 52 46.00 0.92 -4.54
CA GLY A 52 47.24 0.14 -4.64
C GLY A 52 47.47 -0.47 -6.03
N ILE A 53 48.72 -0.85 -6.34
CA ILE A 53 49.06 -1.61 -7.56
C ILE A 53 48.28 -2.94 -7.62
N ARG A 54 48.04 -3.54 -6.45
CA ARG A 54 47.07 -4.63 -6.26
C ARG A 54 46.00 -4.13 -5.29
N PRO A 55 44.88 -3.60 -5.79
CA PRO A 55 43.86 -3.02 -4.95
C PRO A 55 43.26 -4.01 -3.96
N LEU A 56 43.13 -3.63 -2.69
CA LEU A 56 42.29 -4.36 -1.74
C LEU A 56 40.87 -3.82 -1.79
N ILE A 57 39.90 -4.70 -1.52
CA ILE A 57 38.47 -4.40 -1.57
C ILE A 57 37.84 -4.74 -0.22
N GLY A 58 37.02 -3.81 0.29
CA GLY A 58 36.06 -4.04 1.37
C GLY A 58 34.63 -3.97 0.84
N ILE A 59 33.74 -4.80 1.36
CA ILE A 59 32.33 -4.87 0.96
C ILE A 59 31.46 -4.68 2.19
N CYS A 60 30.43 -3.86 2.07
CA CYS A 60 29.41 -3.64 3.11
C CYS A 60 28.02 -3.65 2.48
N SER A 61 27.10 -4.42 3.03
CA SER A 61 25.70 -4.44 2.61
C SER A 61 24.81 -3.91 3.72
N PHE A 62 23.85 -3.07 3.36
CA PHE A 62 22.83 -2.56 4.27
C PHE A 62 21.45 -2.59 3.61
N GLN A 63 20.41 -2.48 4.43
CA GLN A 63 19.03 -2.53 4.00
C GLN A 63 18.37 -1.18 4.27
N VAL A 64 17.79 -0.60 3.23
CA VAL A 64 16.97 0.61 3.31
C VAL A 64 15.53 0.18 3.46
N GLU A 65 14.87 0.65 4.51
CA GLU A 65 13.42 0.51 4.67
C GLU A 65 12.72 1.69 4.00
N LEU A 66 11.78 1.40 3.12
CA LEU A 66 10.90 2.40 2.53
C LEU A 66 9.72 2.62 3.47
N LEU A 67 9.50 3.88 3.82
CA LEU A 67 8.31 4.29 4.55
C LEU A 67 7.13 4.39 3.60
N ASP A 68 5.95 4.16 4.16
CA ASP A 68 4.69 4.20 3.44
C ASP A 68 4.21 5.64 3.23
N GLU A 69 3.71 5.93 2.05
CA GLU A 69 2.96 7.15 1.72
C GLU A 69 1.52 6.75 1.39
N ASN A 70 0.55 7.64 1.62
CA ASN A 70 -0.84 7.38 1.25
C ASN A 70 -1.04 7.77 -0.22
N ASP A 71 -0.63 6.90 -1.14
CA ASP A 71 -0.68 7.16 -2.58
C ASP A 71 -1.51 6.14 -3.37
N ASN A 72 -2.10 5.14 -2.70
CA ASN A 72 -3.06 4.22 -3.29
C ASN A 72 -4.45 4.48 -2.70
N PRO A 73 -5.48 4.75 -3.52
CA PRO A 73 -6.84 4.85 -3.00
C PRO A 73 -7.44 3.46 -2.74
N PRO A 74 -8.41 3.33 -1.81
CA PRO A 74 -9.14 2.09 -1.63
C PRO A 74 -9.87 1.65 -2.91
N VAL A 75 -9.77 0.37 -3.26
CA VAL A 75 -10.39 -0.22 -4.45
C VAL A 75 -11.34 -1.34 -4.07
N PHE A 76 -12.59 -1.27 -4.51
CA PHE A 76 -13.55 -2.36 -4.35
C PHE A 76 -13.18 -3.59 -5.21
N GLU A 77 -13.33 -4.79 -4.66
CA GLU A 77 -13.07 -6.05 -5.39
C GLU A 77 -13.98 -6.24 -6.63
N ARG A 78 -15.16 -5.60 -6.61
CA ARG A 78 -16.15 -5.67 -7.68
C ARG A 78 -16.69 -4.28 -7.97
N THR A 79 -16.95 -4.02 -9.25
CA THR A 79 -17.65 -2.80 -9.70
C THR A 79 -19.13 -2.80 -9.35
N GLN A 80 -19.71 -3.98 -9.10
CA GLN A 80 -21.10 -4.13 -8.72
C GLN A 80 -21.27 -5.31 -7.76
N TYR A 81 -22.08 -5.09 -6.72
CA TYR A 81 -22.50 -6.10 -5.76
C TYR A 81 -24.01 -6.27 -5.87
N GLU A 82 -24.47 -7.49 -6.13
CA GLU A 82 -25.89 -7.80 -6.25
C GLU A 82 -26.29 -8.88 -5.25
N THR A 83 -27.45 -8.70 -4.64
CA THR A 83 -28.08 -9.72 -3.82
C THR A 83 -29.58 -9.54 -3.84
N THR A 84 -30.31 -10.59 -3.47
CA THR A 84 -31.77 -10.54 -3.33
C THR A 84 -32.15 -10.60 -1.86
N VAL A 85 -33.12 -9.78 -1.49
CA VAL A 85 -33.64 -9.71 -0.13
C VAL A 85 -35.09 -10.14 -0.16
N ARG A 86 -35.42 -11.18 0.62
CA ARG A 86 -36.82 -11.59 0.78
C ARG A 86 -37.60 -10.50 1.49
N GLN A 87 -38.84 -10.28 1.07
CA GLN A 87 -39.69 -9.24 1.66
C GLN A 87 -40.06 -9.50 3.13
N ASP A 88 -40.10 -10.77 3.55
CA ASP A 88 -40.32 -11.17 4.94
C ASP A 88 -39.04 -11.08 5.81
N ARG A 89 -37.91 -10.67 5.22
CA ARG A 89 -36.67 -10.47 5.96
C ARG A 89 -36.83 -9.31 6.93
N LYS A 90 -36.51 -9.59 8.19
CA LYS A 90 -36.41 -8.59 9.26
C LYS A 90 -35.07 -7.83 9.15
N LYS A 91 -34.81 -6.95 10.12
CA LYS A 91 -33.51 -6.29 10.29
C LYS A 91 -32.33 -7.29 10.31
N GLY A 92 -31.18 -6.88 9.79
CA GLY A 92 -29.96 -7.69 9.82
C GLY A 92 -29.09 -7.59 8.56
N PRO A 93 -27.91 -8.24 8.56
CA PRO A 93 -26.93 -8.18 7.45
C PRO A 93 -27.54 -8.72 6.16
N VAL A 94 -27.15 -8.15 5.03
CA VAL A 94 -27.68 -8.45 3.69
C VAL A 94 -26.56 -8.90 2.75
N ILE A 95 -25.53 -8.09 2.60
CA ILE A 95 -24.35 -8.33 1.75
C ILE A 95 -23.16 -7.57 2.33
N ALA A 96 -21.95 -8.08 2.15
CA ALA A 96 -20.72 -7.35 2.44
C ALA A 96 -20.10 -6.83 1.14
N VAL A 97 -19.64 -5.58 1.18
CA VAL A 97 -18.74 -5.03 0.15
C VAL A 97 -17.31 -5.09 0.67
N ILE A 98 -16.37 -5.39 -0.21
CA ILE A 98 -14.95 -5.51 0.15
C ILE A 98 -14.16 -4.54 -0.71
N ALA A 99 -13.38 -3.69 -0.05
CA ALA A 99 -12.35 -2.87 -0.65
C ALA A 99 -10.99 -3.20 -0.03
N THR A 100 -9.94 -3.01 -0.83
CA THR A 100 -8.55 -3.18 -0.43
C THR A 100 -7.76 -1.94 -0.77
N ASP A 101 -6.79 -1.61 0.07
CA ASP A 101 -5.84 -0.54 -0.14
C ASP A 101 -4.43 -1.15 -0.15
N ALA A 102 -3.57 -0.70 -1.06
CA ALA A 102 -2.23 -1.25 -1.24
C ALA A 102 -1.19 -0.65 -0.27
N ASP A 103 -1.55 0.44 0.40
CA ASP A 103 -0.71 1.13 1.37
C ASP A 103 -0.50 0.28 2.64
N ALA A 104 0.14 0.82 3.68
CA ALA A 104 0.44 0.09 4.91
C ALA A 104 -0.01 0.80 6.19
N GLY A 105 -0.34 0.00 7.20
CA GLY A 105 -0.74 0.51 8.51
C GLY A 105 -1.97 1.42 8.39
N ARG A 106 -1.87 2.64 8.92
CA ARG A 106 -2.99 3.59 8.94
C ARG A 106 -3.40 4.09 7.55
N ASN A 107 -2.49 4.10 6.58
CA ASN A 107 -2.82 4.56 5.24
C ASN A 107 -3.73 3.55 4.50
N ALA A 108 -3.68 2.27 4.89
CA ALA A 108 -4.58 1.23 4.37
C ALA A 108 -5.81 0.96 5.26
N GLU A 109 -6.08 1.80 6.27
CA GLU A 109 -7.32 1.70 7.04
C GLU A 109 -8.50 2.23 6.22
N ILE A 110 -9.52 1.39 6.02
CA ILE A 110 -10.69 1.70 5.19
C ILE A 110 -11.91 1.94 6.08
N GLU A 111 -12.63 3.03 5.83
CA GLU A 111 -13.97 3.28 6.39
C GLU A 111 -15.04 3.29 5.30
N TYR A 112 -16.11 2.52 5.52
CA TYR A 112 -17.23 2.41 4.60
C TYR A 112 -18.38 3.36 4.96
N SER A 113 -19.00 3.95 3.95
CA SER A 113 -20.21 4.77 4.10
C SER A 113 -21.15 4.59 2.92
N LEU A 114 -22.44 4.80 3.15
CA LEU A 114 -23.41 4.94 2.07
C LEU A 114 -23.38 6.37 1.53
N ASP A 115 -23.62 6.54 0.24
CA ASP A 115 -23.70 7.87 -0.37
C ASP A 115 -24.72 8.75 0.37
N PRO A 116 -24.29 9.90 0.94
CA PRO A 116 -25.15 10.83 1.66
C PRO A 116 -26.36 11.34 0.86
N SER A 117 -26.27 11.34 -0.47
CA SER A 117 -27.34 11.76 -1.37
C SER A 117 -28.46 10.72 -1.55
N GLU A 118 -28.20 9.45 -1.25
CA GLU A 118 -29.14 8.34 -1.39
C GLU A 118 -30.07 8.19 -0.16
N ILE A 119 -30.88 9.22 0.10
CA ILE A 119 -31.69 9.37 1.32
C ILE A 119 -32.62 8.18 1.56
N MET A 120 -33.29 7.68 0.51
CA MET A 120 -34.23 6.56 0.63
C MET A 120 -33.50 5.25 0.98
N SER A 121 -32.36 5.02 0.34
CA SER A 121 -31.49 3.87 0.61
C SER A 121 -30.96 3.94 2.04
N GLN A 122 -30.50 5.10 2.50
CA GLN A 122 -30.03 5.31 3.88
C GLN A 122 -31.13 5.17 4.93
N LYS A 123 -32.41 5.37 4.59
CA LYS A 123 -33.51 5.11 5.53
C LYS A 123 -33.69 3.62 5.80
N LEU A 124 -33.51 2.79 4.77
CA LEU A 124 -33.75 1.34 4.83
C LEU A 124 -32.49 0.53 5.19
N PHE A 125 -31.33 0.98 4.71
CA PHE A 125 -30.07 0.29 4.84
C PHE A 125 -29.09 1.08 5.72
N GLY A 126 -28.24 0.34 6.41
CA GLY A 126 -27.01 0.84 7.02
C GLY A 126 -25.81 0.08 6.46
N ILE A 127 -24.62 0.66 6.66
CA ILE A 127 -23.36 -0.02 6.41
C ILE A 127 -22.53 0.05 7.68
N ASP A 128 -21.94 -1.08 8.06
CA ASP A 128 -20.94 -1.12 9.12
C ASP A 128 -19.63 -0.55 8.58
N LYS A 129 -19.12 0.49 9.26
CA LYS A 129 -18.01 1.30 8.76
C LYS A 129 -16.68 0.55 8.68
N ASP A 130 -16.51 -0.51 9.47
CA ASP A 130 -15.24 -1.23 9.59
C ASP A 130 -15.26 -2.54 8.77
N THR A 131 -16.44 -3.13 8.59
CA THR A 131 -16.59 -4.45 7.94
C THR A 131 -17.21 -4.40 6.56
N GLY A 132 -17.79 -3.26 6.14
CA GLY A 132 -18.48 -3.14 4.86
C GLY A 132 -19.79 -3.93 4.76
N TRP A 133 -20.30 -4.46 5.88
CA TRP A 133 -21.59 -5.14 5.91
C TRP A 133 -22.73 -4.15 5.70
N ILE A 134 -23.44 -4.29 4.59
CA ILE A 134 -24.72 -3.63 4.36
C ILE A 134 -25.80 -4.46 5.05
N TYR A 135 -26.66 -3.80 5.81
CA TYR A 135 -27.72 -4.41 6.59
C TYR A 135 -29.04 -3.63 6.49
N LEU A 136 -30.16 -4.35 6.65
CA LEU A 136 -31.47 -3.74 6.83
C LEU A 136 -31.59 -3.17 8.24
N LYS A 137 -31.95 -1.89 8.34
CA LYS A 137 -32.24 -1.22 9.62
C LYS A 137 -33.54 -1.74 10.24
N GLU A 138 -34.53 -2.02 9.41
CA GLU A 138 -35.86 -2.48 9.79
C GLU A 138 -36.40 -3.51 8.80
N SER A 139 -37.55 -4.14 9.11
CA SER A 139 -38.24 -5.01 8.17
C SER A 139 -38.74 -4.23 6.96
N LEU A 140 -38.70 -4.85 5.78
CA LEU A 140 -39.22 -4.21 4.58
C LEU A 140 -40.75 -3.99 4.69
N PRO A 141 -41.28 -2.88 4.15
CA PRO A 141 -42.72 -2.67 4.12
C PRO A 141 -43.40 -3.81 3.35
N ALA A 142 -44.55 -4.27 3.87
CA ALA A 142 -45.39 -5.21 3.14
C ALA A 142 -45.87 -4.55 1.84
N SER A 143 -45.85 -5.30 0.74
CA SER A 143 -46.39 -4.83 -0.54
C SER A 143 -47.87 -4.52 -0.34
N PRO A 144 -48.40 -3.45 -0.94
CA PRO A 144 -49.84 -3.25 -1.01
C PRO A 144 -50.47 -4.54 -1.54
N ARG A 145 -51.50 -5.06 -0.86
CA ARG A 145 -52.29 -6.17 -1.40
C ARG A 145 -52.86 -5.69 -2.74
N GLN A 146 -52.50 -6.37 -3.83
CA GLN A 146 -53.23 -6.29 -5.09
C GLN A 146 -54.59 -6.98 -4.94
#